data_AF-A0A8J2IKM6-F1
#
_entry.id   AF-A0A8J2IKM6-F1
#
_cell.length_a   1.000
_cell.length_b   1.000
_cell.length_c   1.000
_cell.angle_alpha   90.00
_cell.angle_beta   90.00
_cell.angle_gamma   90.00
#
_symmetry.space_group_name_H-M   'P 1'
#
loop_
_entity.id
_entity.type
_entity.pdbx_description
1 polymer ?
#
loop_
_entity_poly.entity_id
_entity_poly.type
_entity_poly.pdbx_seq_one_letter_code
_entity_poly.pdbx_strand_id
1 'polypeptide(L)'
;MLSKTFFMTLLALGASAAPLEAEVQKDNLDKRCDWNDLHGQISCGYFSVIMSFDDVIVRGDGWSEKYKVNCRREWSSLRVPQLPWTIDFHPGNACDGTNYDNMWIKYADTQLDIPSDQRCGAVGPQNVWRRCIIADKK
;
A
#
# COMPACT_ATOMS: atom_id res chain seq x y z
N MET A 1 -72.07 12.91 30.15
CA MET A 1 -70.81 12.47 29.51
C MET A 1 -71.09 12.16 28.06
N LEU A 2 -70.53 12.91 27.11
CA LEU A 2 -70.13 12.43 25.78
C LEU A 2 -69.45 13.59 25.06
N SER A 3 -68.14 13.43 24.93
CA SER A 3 -67.23 14.36 24.27
C SER A 3 -67.35 14.26 22.76
N LYS A 4 -66.88 15.33 22.12
CA LYS A 4 -67.11 15.76 20.75
C LYS A 4 -66.44 14.90 19.67
N THR A 5 -66.92 15.17 18.45
CA THR A 5 -66.18 15.26 17.18
C THR A 5 -65.84 13.96 16.44
N PHE A 6 -66.51 13.78 15.30
CA PHE A 6 -66.10 12.91 14.20
C PHE A 6 -66.27 13.65 12.87
N PHE A 7 -65.36 13.34 11.94
CA PHE A 7 -65.25 13.79 10.54
C PHE A 7 -64.58 15.14 10.24
N MET A 8 -63.34 15.06 9.75
CA MET A 8 -62.98 15.68 8.46
C MET A 8 -61.76 14.99 7.82
N THR A 9 -62.06 14.27 6.75
CA THR A 9 -61.45 14.27 5.40
C THR A 9 -59.92 14.25 5.19
N LEU A 10 -59.57 13.30 4.32
CA LEU A 10 -58.30 12.92 3.71
C LEU A 10 -57.59 13.99 2.85
N LEU A 11 -56.30 13.71 2.65
CA LEU A 11 -55.42 14.00 1.51
C LEU A 11 -54.88 15.45 1.36
N ALA A 12 -53.62 15.61 1.75
CA ALA A 12 -52.79 16.75 1.36
C ALA A 12 -51.74 16.33 0.30
N LEU A 13 -51.49 17.29 -0.58
CA LEU A 13 -50.86 17.27 -1.89
C LEU A 13 -49.45 16.68 -1.96
N GLY A 14 -49.14 16.17 -3.16
CA GLY A 14 -47.81 15.73 -3.54
C GLY A 14 -46.79 16.87 -3.66
N ALA A 15 -45.54 16.49 -3.48
CA ALA A 15 -44.39 17.15 -4.05
C ALA A 15 -43.51 16.04 -4.64
N SER A 16 -43.37 16.04 -5.96
CA SER A 16 -42.41 15.23 -6.69
C SER A 16 -41.02 15.65 -6.22
N ALA A 17 -40.36 14.82 -5.41
CA ALA A 17 -38.94 14.99 -5.15
C ALA A 17 -38.20 14.64 -6.44
N ALA A 18 -37.76 15.67 -7.17
CA ALA A 18 -36.73 15.50 -8.19
C ALA A 18 -35.51 14.85 -7.53
N PRO A 19 -34.81 13.92 -8.19
CA PRO A 19 -33.56 13.41 -7.66
C PRO A 19 -32.60 14.58 -7.54
N LEU A 20 -32.10 14.81 -6.32
CA LEU A 20 -30.97 15.70 -6.05
C LEU A 20 -29.86 15.32 -7.02
N GLU A 21 -29.43 16.33 -7.78
CA GLU A 21 -28.24 16.27 -8.61
C GLU A 21 -27.13 15.61 -7.82
N ALA A 22 -26.55 14.57 -8.42
CA ALA A 22 -25.38 13.91 -7.90
C ALA A 22 -24.37 14.99 -7.48
N GLU A 23 -24.08 15.05 -6.18
CA GLU A 23 -22.81 15.57 -5.70
C GLU A 23 -21.75 14.68 -6.34
N VAL A 24 -21.31 15.08 -7.53
CA VAL A 24 -20.13 14.55 -8.18
C VAL A 24 -19.01 14.82 -7.19
N GLN A 25 -18.61 13.74 -6.51
CA GLN A 25 -17.53 13.70 -5.54
C GLN A 25 -16.35 14.54 -6.03
N LYS A 26 -16.23 15.74 -5.47
CA LYS A 26 -15.09 16.62 -5.68
C LYS A 26 -13.82 16.08 -5.01
N ASP A 27 -13.95 14.98 -4.26
CA ASP A 27 -12.89 14.25 -3.54
C ASP A 27 -12.07 13.27 -4.39
N ASN A 28 -12.37 13.11 -5.70
CA ASN A 28 -11.66 12.15 -6.56
C ASN A 28 -10.69 12.77 -7.57
N LEU A 29 -10.45 14.10 -7.52
CA LEU A 29 -9.50 14.76 -8.41
C LEU A 29 -8.05 14.74 -7.89
N ASP A 30 -7.84 14.59 -6.58
CA ASP A 30 -6.51 14.54 -5.95
C ASP A 30 -5.94 13.12 -5.80
N LYS A 31 -6.73 12.06 -6.07
CA LYS A 31 -6.27 10.65 -6.13
C LYS A 31 -5.66 10.27 -7.48
N ARG A 32 -5.23 11.25 -8.25
CA ARG A 32 -5.06 11.08 -9.70
C ARG A 32 -3.88 10.21 -10.10
N CYS A 33 -3.04 9.77 -9.17
CA CYS A 33 -2.23 8.60 -9.41
C CYS A 33 -1.83 7.87 -8.12
N ASP A 34 -2.67 6.92 -7.74
CA ASP A 34 -2.29 5.82 -6.88
C ASP A 34 -2.29 4.53 -7.71
N TRP A 35 -1.42 3.60 -7.34
CA TRP A 35 -1.32 2.27 -7.92
C TRP A 35 -1.34 1.23 -6.78
N ASN A 36 -1.38 -0.06 -7.13
CA ASN A 36 -1.45 -1.13 -6.13
C ASN A 36 -0.39 -2.19 -6.42
N ASP A 37 0.43 -2.50 -5.42
CA ASP A 37 1.52 -3.48 -5.53
C ASP A 37 1.10 -4.91 -5.16
N LEU A 38 -0.21 -5.19 -5.16
CA LEU A 38 -0.89 -6.38 -4.66
C LEU A 38 -0.94 -6.52 -3.13
N HIS A 39 -0.38 -5.56 -2.38
CA HIS A 39 -0.40 -5.55 -0.91
C HIS A 39 -1.01 -4.28 -0.32
N GLY A 40 -1.40 -3.33 -1.16
CA GLY A 40 -2.08 -2.11 -0.76
C GLY A 40 -1.90 -1.00 -1.78
N GLN A 41 -2.66 0.07 -1.59
CA GLN A 41 -2.52 1.29 -2.39
C GLN A 41 -1.17 1.95 -2.09
N ILE A 42 -0.55 2.52 -3.13
CA ILE A 42 0.71 3.29 -3.08
C ILE A 42 0.52 4.53 -3.95
N SER A 43 0.93 5.69 -3.44
CA SER A 43 0.91 6.92 -4.23
C SER A 43 2.04 6.95 -5.26
N CYS A 44 1.81 7.67 -6.36
CA CYS A 44 2.87 8.04 -7.29
C CYS A 44 4.12 8.59 -6.60
N GLY A 45 5.28 8.41 -7.23
CA GLY A 45 6.54 8.84 -6.66
C GLY A 45 7.08 7.88 -5.60
N TYR A 46 6.43 6.73 -5.43
CA TYR A 46 6.88 5.66 -4.54
C TYR A 46 6.91 4.32 -5.28
N PHE A 47 7.83 3.46 -4.86
CA PHE A 47 7.91 2.05 -5.22
C PHE A 47 7.86 1.20 -3.94
N SER A 48 7.56 -0.08 -4.05
CA SER A 48 7.63 -1.02 -2.93
C SER A 48 8.74 -2.04 -3.10
N VAL A 49 9.30 -2.45 -1.98
CA VAL A 49 10.14 -3.63 -1.87
C VAL A 49 9.41 -4.62 -0.99
N ILE A 50 9.14 -5.81 -1.51
CA ILE A 50 8.45 -6.90 -0.83
C ILE A 50 9.45 -8.04 -0.65
N MET A 51 9.63 -8.50 0.58
CA MET A 51 10.63 -9.50 0.96
C MET A 51 9.94 -10.71 1.57
N SER A 52 10.27 -11.88 1.05
CA SER A 52 10.07 -13.18 1.70
C SER A 52 11.43 -13.74 2.15
N PHE A 53 11.45 -14.99 2.61
CA PHE A 53 12.71 -15.69 2.91
C PHE A 53 13.52 -16.03 1.66
N ASP A 54 12.87 -16.16 0.50
CA ASP A 54 13.52 -16.63 -0.74
C ASP A 54 13.68 -15.53 -1.79
N ASP A 55 12.81 -14.53 -1.76
CA ASP A 55 12.65 -13.57 -2.85
C ASP A 55 12.59 -12.12 -2.34
N VAL A 56 13.18 -11.22 -3.12
CA VAL A 56 12.98 -9.77 -3.03
C VAL A 56 12.29 -9.31 -4.31
N ILE A 57 11.11 -8.72 -4.18
CA ILE A 57 10.32 -8.20 -5.29
C ILE A 57 10.29 -6.69 -5.19
N VAL A 58 10.72 -6.00 -6.24
CA VAL A 58 10.66 -4.54 -6.33
C VAL A 58 9.56 -4.19 -7.32
N ARG A 59 8.61 -3.34 -6.91
CA ARG A 59 7.48 -2.93 -7.75
C ARG A 59 7.36 -1.43 -7.80
N GLY A 60 7.08 -0.90 -8.98
CA GLY A 60 6.60 0.46 -9.16
C GLY A 60 5.37 0.47 -10.05
N ASP A 61 4.88 1.66 -10.37
CA ASP A 61 3.70 1.82 -11.23
C ASP A 61 3.96 1.20 -12.62
N GLY A 62 3.23 0.12 -12.92
CA GLY A 62 3.31 -0.60 -14.20
C GLY A 62 4.53 -1.52 -14.39
N TRP A 63 5.39 -1.72 -13.38
CA TRP A 63 6.57 -2.60 -13.51
C TRP A 63 6.88 -3.41 -12.23
N SER A 64 7.54 -4.57 -12.40
CA SER A 64 7.92 -5.45 -11.31
C SER A 64 9.19 -6.21 -11.66
N GLU A 65 10.15 -6.21 -10.75
CA GLU A 65 11.39 -6.98 -10.83
C GLU A 65 11.45 -7.96 -9.65
N LYS A 66 11.99 -9.16 -9.88
CA LYS A 66 12.09 -10.21 -8.86
C LYS A 66 13.51 -10.75 -8.79
N TYR A 67 14.05 -10.79 -7.58
CA TYR A 67 15.39 -11.25 -7.28
C TYR A 67 15.35 -12.35 -6.22
N LYS A 68 16.37 -13.20 -6.22
CA LYS A 68 16.58 -14.19 -5.16
C LYS A 68 17.35 -13.59 -4.00
N VAL A 69 16.95 -13.94 -2.78
CA VAL A 69 17.71 -13.63 -1.57
C VAL A 69 19.08 -14.32 -1.66
N ASN A 70 20.17 -13.56 -1.56
CA ASN A 70 21.52 -14.11 -1.57
C ASN A 70 21.94 -14.51 -0.14
N CYS A 71 21.84 -15.79 0.18
CA CYS A 71 22.16 -16.31 1.52
C CYS A 71 23.63 -16.51 1.86
N ARG A 72 24.52 -15.77 1.20
CA ARG A 72 25.91 -15.60 1.65
C ARG A 72 26.03 -14.68 2.87
N ARG A 73 24.93 -14.05 3.30
CA ARG A 73 24.87 -13.09 4.44
C ARG A 73 25.82 -11.90 4.26
N GLU A 74 25.98 -11.48 3.02
CA GLU A 74 26.72 -10.28 2.61
C GLU A 74 25.75 -9.28 1.98
N TRP A 75 26.18 -8.03 1.88
CA TRP A 75 25.47 -7.05 1.07
C TRP A 75 25.49 -7.46 -0.41
N SER A 76 24.33 -7.37 -1.05
CA SER A 76 24.17 -7.66 -2.48
C SER A 76 23.40 -6.55 -3.17
N SER A 77 23.81 -6.17 -4.36
CA SER A 77 23.19 -5.07 -5.11
C SER A 77 22.15 -5.59 -6.10
N LEU A 78 20.94 -5.06 -5.99
CA LEU A 78 19.85 -5.28 -6.93
C LEU A 78 19.80 -4.09 -7.89
N ARG A 79 20.08 -4.34 -9.17
CA ARG A 79 19.98 -3.33 -10.23
C ARG A 79 18.59 -3.38 -10.85
N VAL A 80 17.75 -2.42 -10.50
CA VAL A 80 16.40 -2.24 -11.02
C VAL A 80 16.46 -1.22 -12.15
N PRO A 81 16.15 -1.57 -13.41
CA PRO A 81 16.33 -0.68 -14.56
C PRO A 81 15.59 0.67 -14.47
N GLN A 82 14.47 0.70 -13.75
CA GLN A 82 13.57 1.85 -13.63
C GLN A 82 13.98 2.81 -12.51
N LEU A 83 14.92 2.41 -11.63
CA LEU A 83 15.40 3.23 -10.53
C LEU A 83 16.74 3.90 -10.89
N PRO A 84 16.95 5.16 -10.48
CA PRO A 84 18.20 5.87 -10.73
C PRO A 84 19.38 5.41 -9.87
N TRP A 85 19.14 4.55 -8.87
CA TRP A 85 20.15 3.98 -7.97
C TRP A 85 19.93 2.48 -7.80
N THR A 86 20.97 1.80 -7.30
CA THR A 86 20.87 0.41 -6.86
C THR A 86 20.17 0.32 -5.52
N ILE A 87 19.55 -0.83 -5.28
CA ILE A 87 19.06 -1.23 -3.96
C ILE A 87 20.05 -2.27 -3.44
N ASP A 88 20.82 -1.95 -2.42
CA ASP A 88 21.64 -2.96 -1.74
C ASP A 88 20.81 -3.63 -0.65
N PHE A 89 20.96 -4.93 -0.55
CA PHE A 89 20.16 -5.77 0.32
C PHE A 89 21.07 -6.66 1.16
N HIS A 90 20.79 -6.68 2.46
CA HIS A 90 21.39 -7.60 3.41
C HIS A 90 20.31 -8.54 3.94
N PRO A 91 20.47 -9.87 3.78
CA PRO A 91 19.38 -10.82 3.98
C PRO A 91 19.13 -11.20 5.44
N GLY A 92 20.05 -10.90 6.36
CA GLY A 92 19.87 -11.17 7.79
C GLY A 92 19.45 -12.61 8.10
N ASN A 93 18.49 -12.75 9.02
CA ASN A 93 17.93 -14.03 9.45
C ASN A 93 16.89 -14.60 8.48
N ALA A 94 16.50 -13.88 7.41
CA ALA A 94 15.59 -14.47 6.41
C ALA A 94 16.19 -15.71 5.76
N CYS A 95 17.51 -15.78 5.66
CA CYS A 95 18.22 -16.96 5.16
C CYS A 95 18.14 -18.19 6.06
N ASP A 96 17.77 -18.01 7.32
CA ASP A 96 17.49 -19.12 8.24
C ASP A 96 16.02 -19.55 8.17
N GLY A 97 15.19 -18.84 7.39
CA GLY A 97 13.76 -19.12 7.26
C GLY A 97 12.97 -18.90 8.56
N THR A 98 13.53 -18.12 9.50
CA THR A 98 12.97 -17.97 10.85
C THR A 98 12.25 -16.65 11.03
N ASN A 99 12.95 -15.53 10.80
CA ASN A 99 12.43 -14.19 10.99
C ASN A 99 13.15 -13.19 10.08
N TYR A 100 12.81 -11.91 10.26
CA TYR A 100 13.33 -10.80 9.43
C TYR A 100 14.41 -9.99 10.16
N ASP A 101 14.86 -10.43 11.34
CA ASP A 101 15.83 -9.70 12.15
C ASP A 101 17.14 -9.56 11.37
N ASN A 102 17.83 -8.43 11.58
CA ASN A 102 19.09 -8.11 10.92
C ASN A 102 18.98 -8.03 9.38
N MET A 103 17.79 -7.72 8.87
CA MET A 103 17.58 -7.42 7.46
C MET A 103 17.66 -5.93 7.21
N TRP A 104 18.40 -5.56 6.17
CA TRP A 104 18.60 -4.17 5.81
C TRP A 104 18.47 -3.95 4.31
N ILE A 105 17.98 -2.77 3.96
CA ILE A 105 18.05 -2.24 2.60
C ILE A 105 18.85 -0.95 2.64
N LYS A 106 19.73 -0.74 1.65
CA LYS A 106 20.28 0.58 1.33
C LYS A 106 19.83 1.00 -0.05
N TYR A 107 19.53 2.29 -0.20
CA TYR A 107 19.20 2.88 -1.48
C TYR A 107 19.55 4.37 -1.44
N ALA A 108 20.12 4.89 -2.53
CA ALA A 108 20.77 6.21 -2.52
C ALA A 108 21.63 6.35 -1.24
N ASP A 109 21.40 7.39 -0.44
CA ASP A 109 22.08 7.60 0.86
C ASP A 109 21.26 7.21 2.10
N THR A 110 20.32 6.26 1.99
CA THR A 110 19.49 5.81 3.11
C THR A 110 19.67 4.33 3.38
N GLN A 111 19.69 3.97 4.65
CA GLN A 111 19.61 2.59 5.13
C GLN A 111 18.32 2.39 5.94
N LEU A 112 17.62 1.28 5.68
CA LEU A 112 16.43 0.84 6.41
C LEU A 112 16.76 -0.39 7.24
N ASP A 113 16.30 -0.42 8.48
CA ASP A 113 16.21 -1.64 9.29
C ASP A 113 14.81 -2.23 9.13
N ILE A 114 14.69 -3.29 8.33
CA ILE A 114 13.40 -3.80 7.87
C ILE A 114 12.45 -4.19 9.02
N PRO A 115 12.90 -4.77 10.15
CA PRO A 115 12.03 -5.09 11.27
C PRO A 115 11.42 -3.89 11.99
N SER A 116 12.12 -2.75 12.02
CA SER A 116 11.79 -1.63 12.91
C SER A 116 11.49 -0.31 12.19
N ASP A 117 11.83 -0.18 10.90
CA ASP A 117 11.59 1.02 10.13
C ASP A 117 10.08 1.20 9.84
N GLN A 118 9.55 2.39 10.12
CA GLN A 118 8.12 2.70 10.00
C GLN A 118 7.61 2.64 8.56
N ARG A 119 8.49 2.70 7.56
CA ARG A 119 8.12 2.50 6.14
C ARG A 119 7.86 1.05 5.82
N CYS A 120 8.28 0.14 6.69
CA CYS A 120 8.20 -1.29 6.52
C CYS A 120 7.08 -1.88 7.39
N GLY A 121 6.30 -2.78 6.81
CA GLY A 121 5.17 -3.43 7.46
C GLY A 121 5.04 -4.89 7.06
N ALA A 122 4.34 -5.66 7.89
CA ALA A 122 4.00 -7.05 7.58
C ALA A 122 2.88 -7.09 6.53
N VAL A 123 3.00 -7.94 5.52
CA VAL A 123 1.98 -8.13 4.47
C VAL A 123 1.86 -9.59 4.05
N GLY A 124 0.89 -9.86 3.18
CA GLY A 124 0.63 -11.18 2.63
C GLY A 124 -0.18 -12.08 3.57
N PRO A 125 -0.48 -13.31 3.16
CA PRO A 125 -1.21 -14.26 4.00
C PRO A 125 -0.45 -14.48 5.31
N GLN A 126 -1.15 -14.36 6.44
CA GLN A 126 -0.57 -14.54 7.78
C GLN A 126 0.60 -13.58 8.12
N ASN A 127 0.73 -12.44 7.41
CA ASN A 127 1.76 -11.44 7.68
C ASN A 127 3.20 -11.97 7.55
N VAL A 128 3.40 -13.00 6.72
CA VAL A 128 4.70 -13.68 6.61
C VAL A 128 5.68 -12.95 5.72
N TRP A 129 5.31 -11.90 5.00
CA TRP A 129 6.23 -11.09 4.18
C TRP A 129 6.43 -9.71 4.79
N ARG A 130 7.52 -9.04 4.39
CA ARG A 130 7.76 -7.62 4.71
C ARG A 130 7.61 -6.78 3.47
N ARG A 131 7.00 -5.61 3.60
CA ARG A 131 6.85 -4.63 2.54
C ARG A 131 7.33 -3.27 3.03
N CYS A 132 8.24 -2.65 2.30
CA CYS A 132 8.66 -1.28 2.54
C CYS A 132 8.20 -0.38 1.39
N ILE A 133 7.69 0.80 1.69
CA ILE A 133 7.30 1.81 0.69
C ILE A 133 8.37 2.91 0.67
N ILE A 134 8.95 3.16 -0.51
CA ILE A 134 10.14 4.00 -0.66
C ILE A 134 9.90 5.03 -1.78
N ALA A 135 10.29 6.28 -1.57
CA ALA A 135 10.21 7.33 -2.58
C ALA A 135 11.17 7.04 -3.75
N ASP A 136 10.69 7.21 -4.98
CA ASP A 136 11.45 6.96 -6.23
C ASP A 136 12.45 8.09 -6.56
N LYS A 137 12.32 9.24 -5.91
CA LYS A 137 13.13 10.45 -6.03
C LYS A 137 13.49 10.96 -4.63
N LYS A 138 14.75 11.35 -4.44
CA LYS A 138 15.21 12.12 -3.28
C LYS A 138 15.38 13.58 -3.68
#